data_AF-A0A9W4D7Q2-F1
#
_entry.id   AF-A0A9W4D7Q2-F1
#
_cell.length_a   1.000
_cell.length_b   1.000
_cell.length_c   1.000
_cell.angle_alpha   90.00
_cell.angle_beta   90.00
_cell.angle_gamma   90.00
#
_symmetry.space_group_name_H-M   'P 1'
#
loop_
_entity.id
_entity.type
_entity.pdbx_description
1 polymer ?
#
loop_
_entity_poly.entity_id
_entity_poly.type
_entity_poly.pdbx_seq_one_letter_code
_entity_poly.pdbx_strand_id
1 'polypeptide(L)'
;MKSFDIADNVEHNWRDIRVVGEITSLNELAADKIHQLMRYMCKIFYSQPLRRFAHAFYLHNNYMELWIADRAGAYSSGEIDVSKSQKILVRASSSYMLMRDEDLGLDPVTNFDSDGRYFVTVPNSKESVEKIDVYPLPVARPETKVSRGNT
;
A
#
# COMPACT_ATOMS: atom_id res chain seq x y z
N MET A 1 18.58 -11.10 -21.55
CA MET A 1 18.25 -10.46 -20.27
C MET A 1 18.13 -11.57 -19.25
N LYS A 2 19.04 -11.67 -18.28
CA LYS A 2 19.03 -12.77 -17.31
C LYS A 2 17.86 -12.56 -16.34
N SER A 3 17.04 -13.60 -16.18
CA SER A 3 16.09 -13.73 -15.06
C SER A 3 16.85 -13.44 -13.77
N PHE A 4 16.38 -12.48 -12.98
CA PHE A 4 16.75 -12.44 -11.57
C PHE A 4 15.97 -13.57 -10.92
N ASP A 5 16.65 -14.66 -10.59
CA ASP A 5 16.09 -15.74 -9.79
C ASP A 5 15.86 -15.19 -8.37
N ILE A 6 14.71 -14.54 -8.17
CA ILE A 6 14.21 -14.18 -6.85
C ILE A 6 13.80 -15.50 -6.21
N ALA A 7 14.42 -15.84 -5.08
CA ALA A 7 14.13 -17.09 -4.37
C ALA A 7 12.62 -17.20 -4.09
N ASP A 8 11.97 -18.13 -4.79
CA ASP A 8 10.51 -18.28 -4.92
C ASP A 8 9.81 -18.82 -3.65
N ASN A 9 10.43 -18.69 -2.47
CA ASN A 9 9.91 -19.31 -1.24
C ASN A 9 10.20 -18.55 0.06
N VAL A 10 10.24 -17.21 0.01
CA VAL A 10 10.09 -16.41 1.23
C VAL A 10 8.64 -15.99 1.32
N GLU A 11 7.90 -16.54 2.30
CA GLU A 11 6.55 -16.10 2.57
C GLU A 11 6.57 -14.63 3.04
N HIS A 12 6.19 -13.72 2.15
CA HIS A 12 6.17 -12.30 2.48
C HIS A 12 4.94 -11.96 3.32
N ASN A 13 5.14 -11.40 4.50
CA ASN A 13 4.05 -10.94 5.35
C ASN A 13 3.47 -9.63 4.81
N TRP A 14 2.14 -9.55 4.69
CA TRP A 14 1.42 -8.34 4.28
C TRP A 14 1.69 -7.12 5.19
N ARG A 15 2.20 -7.34 6.41
CA ARG A 15 2.69 -6.27 7.32
C ARG A 15 3.92 -5.53 6.77
N ASP A 16 4.74 -6.19 5.97
CA ASP A 16 5.99 -5.63 5.45
C ASP A 16 5.78 -4.93 4.10
N ILE A 17 4.63 -5.14 3.47
CA ILE A 17 4.32 -4.60 2.15
C ILE A 17 4.04 -3.09 2.23
N ARG A 18 4.85 -2.29 1.54
CA ARG A 18 4.72 -0.83 1.48
C ARG A 18 3.97 -0.34 0.25
N VAL A 19 4.13 -0.98 -0.90
CA VAL A 19 3.47 -0.63 -2.15
C VAL A 19 3.12 -1.93 -2.87
N VAL A 20 1.99 -1.97 -3.57
CA VAL A 20 1.60 -3.12 -4.40
C VAL A 20 1.51 -2.73 -5.87
N GLY A 21 2.00 -3.61 -6.74
CA GLY A 21 1.92 -3.44 -8.18
C GLY A 21 1.13 -4.59 -8.80
N GLU A 22 0.32 -4.30 -9.80
CA GLU A 22 -0.18 -5.30 -10.74
C GLU A 22 0.43 -5.02 -12.12
N ILE A 23 1.03 -6.05 -12.72
CA ILE A 23 1.69 -5.97 -14.02
C ILE A 23 1.06 -7.02 -14.91
N THR A 24 0.50 -6.59 -16.04
CA THR A 24 -0.08 -7.51 -17.03
C THR A 24 0.27 -7.08 -18.44
N SER A 25 0.44 -8.05 -19.33
CA SER A 25 0.53 -7.85 -20.78
C SER A 25 -0.60 -8.56 -21.53
N LEU A 26 -1.52 -9.20 -20.79
CA LEU A 26 -2.65 -9.91 -21.35
C LEU A 26 -3.80 -8.93 -21.55
N ASN A 27 -4.62 -9.18 -22.56
CA ASN A 27 -5.90 -8.49 -22.81
C ASN A 27 -6.96 -8.79 -21.73
N GLU A 28 -6.54 -9.04 -20.49
CA GLU A 28 -7.46 -9.07 -19.36
C GLU A 28 -8.20 -7.74 -19.29
N LEU A 29 -9.47 -7.80 -18.89
CA LEU A 29 -10.24 -6.59 -18.67
C LEU A 29 -9.52 -5.80 -17.58
N ALA A 30 -9.07 -4.59 -17.89
CA ALA A 30 -8.37 -3.72 -16.94
C ALA A 30 -9.13 -3.59 -15.61
N ALA A 31 -10.46 -3.65 -15.66
CA ALA A 31 -11.34 -3.69 -14.50
C ALA A 31 -11.04 -4.85 -13.52
N ASP A 32 -10.72 -6.04 -14.01
CA ASP A 32 -10.43 -7.21 -13.17
C ASP A 32 -9.09 -7.03 -12.43
N LYS A 33 -8.07 -6.50 -13.13
CA LYS A 33 -6.78 -6.18 -12.52
C LYS A 33 -6.88 -5.03 -11.53
N ILE A 34 -7.66 -3.99 -11.83
CA ILE A 34 -7.95 -2.92 -10.86
C ILE A 34 -8.67 -3.51 -9.64
N HIS A 35 -9.64 -4.40 -9.82
CA HIS A 35 -10.30 -5.07 -8.70
C HIS A 35 -9.31 -5.89 -7.85
N GLN A 36 -8.39 -6.61 -8.49
CA GLN A 36 -7.32 -7.35 -7.83
C GLN A 36 -6.38 -6.42 -7.05
N LEU A 37 -5.97 -5.30 -7.65
CA LEU A 37 -5.15 -4.27 -7.01
C LEU A 37 -5.84 -3.73 -5.75
N MET A 38 -7.14 -3.41 -5.84
CA MET A 38 -7.94 -2.95 -4.70
C MET A 38 -8.03 -4.00 -3.59
N ARG A 39 -8.11 -5.30 -3.94
CA ARG A 39 -8.06 -6.39 -2.95
C ARG A 39 -6.72 -6.43 -2.22
N TYR A 40 -5.60 -6.22 -2.92
CA TYR A 40 -4.30 -6.15 -2.26
C TYR A 40 -4.18 -4.96 -1.32
N MET A 41 -4.66 -3.79 -1.72
CA MET A 41 -4.70 -2.63 -0.83
C MET A 41 -5.54 -2.89 0.42
N CYS A 42 -6.66 -3.61 0.31
CA CYS A 42 -7.42 -4.07 1.48
C CYS A 42 -6.58 -4.97 2.39
N LYS A 43 -5.81 -5.92 1.83
CA LYS A 43 -4.93 -6.80 2.62
C LYS A 43 -3.83 -6.01 3.34
N ILE A 44 -3.29 -4.96 2.72
CA ILE A 44 -2.39 -4.00 3.39
C ILE A 44 -3.11 -3.39 4.60
N PHE A 45 -4.30 -2.82 4.44
CA PHE A 45 -5.03 -2.20 5.55
C PHE A 45 -5.39 -3.18 6.67
N TYR A 46 -5.72 -4.43 6.34
CA TYR A 46 -5.99 -5.45 7.37
C TYR A 46 -4.74 -5.87 8.14
N SER A 47 -3.59 -5.84 7.48
CA SER A 47 -2.31 -6.21 8.09
C SER A 47 -1.63 -5.04 8.79
N GLN A 48 -1.93 -3.81 8.36
CA GLN A 48 -1.42 -2.54 8.88
C GLN A 48 -2.61 -1.61 9.24
N PRO A 49 -3.36 -1.90 10.32
CA PRO A 49 -4.64 -1.24 10.60
C PRO A 49 -4.58 0.25 10.90
N LEU A 50 -3.42 0.74 11.34
CA LEU A 50 -3.19 2.15 11.64
C LEU A 50 -2.70 2.95 10.43
N ARG A 51 -2.48 2.28 9.30
CA ARG A 51 -2.07 2.94 8.06
C ARG A 51 -3.15 3.90 7.57
N ARG A 52 -2.73 5.11 7.20
CA ARG A 52 -3.59 6.22 6.75
C ARG A 52 -4.03 6.04 5.30
N PHE A 53 -3.09 5.68 4.43
CA PHE A 53 -3.33 5.42 3.01
C PHE A 53 -2.31 4.39 2.47
N ALA A 54 -2.62 3.76 1.34
CA ALA A 54 -1.75 2.81 0.67
C ALA A 54 -1.51 3.26 -0.77
N HIS A 55 -0.27 3.07 -1.24
CA HIS A 55 0.09 3.27 -2.64
C HIS A 55 -0.03 1.96 -3.40
N ALA A 56 -0.45 2.08 -4.66
CA ALA A 56 -0.45 1.00 -5.60
C ALA A 56 -0.12 1.51 -7.01
N PHE A 57 0.25 0.62 -7.90
CA PHE A 57 0.36 0.95 -9.31
C PHE A 57 -0.12 -0.22 -10.18
N TYR A 58 -0.60 0.14 -11.36
CA TYR A 58 -0.98 -0.79 -12.39
C TYR A 58 -0.11 -0.51 -13.62
N LEU A 59 0.47 -1.55 -14.22
CA LEU A 59 1.21 -1.46 -15.47
C LEU A 59 0.61 -2.45 -16.46
N HIS A 60 0.02 -1.93 -17.53
CA HIS A 60 -0.57 -2.71 -18.60
C HIS A 60 -0.09 -2.25 -19.96
N ASN A 61 0.57 -3.16 -20.66
CA ASN A 61 1.26 -2.87 -21.92
C ASN A 61 2.19 -1.67 -21.75
N ASN A 62 1.82 -0.53 -22.35
CA ASN A 62 2.58 0.72 -22.30
C ASN A 62 1.92 1.78 -21.41
N TYR A 63 0.92 1.42 -20.62
CA TYR A 63 0.20 2.35 -19.76
C TYR A 63 0.45 2.01 -18.29
N MET A 64 0.82 3.02 -17.53
CA MET A 64 0.98 2.95 -16.08
C MET A 64 -0.06 3.84 -15.43
N GLU A 65 -0.65 3.38 -14.33
CA GLU A 65 -1.57 4.16 -13.52
C GLU A 65 -1.15 4.05 -12.05
N LEU A 66 -1.00 5.19 -11.39
CA LEU A 66 -0.64 5.27 -9.96
C LEU A 66 -1.92 5.45 -9.14
N TRP A 67 -2.03 4.69 -8.06
CA TRP A 67 -3.20 4.66 -7.20
C TRP A 67 -2.83 4.98 -5.76
N ILE A 68 -3.66 5.79 -5.11
CA ILE A 68 -3.65 6.00 -3.67
C ILE A 68 -5.04 5.65 -3.16
N ALA A 69 -5.14 4.78 -2.17
CA ALA A 69 -6.39 4.53 -1.47
C ALA A 69 -6.24 4.85 0.00
N ASP A 70 -7.31 5.36 0.59
CA ASP A 70 -7.46 5.63 2.01
C ASP A 70 -8.80 5.05 2.52
N ARG A 71 -9.30 5.54 3.64
CA ARG A 71 -10.58 5.11 4.21
C ARG A 71 -11.81 5.73 3.54
N ALA A 72 -11.63 6.82 2.80
CA ALA A 72 -12.69 7.51 2.07
C ALA A 72 -12.85 6.96 0.64
N GLY A 73 -11.77 6.50 0.01
CA GLY A 73 -11.84 5.95 -1.33
C GLY A 73 -10.48 5.68 -1.97
N ALA A 74 -10.49 5.54 -3.29
CA ALA A 74 -9.28 5.40 -4.10
C ALA A 74 -9.24 6.50 -5.16
N TYR A 75 -8.04 7.02 -5.39
CA TYR A 75 -7.74 8.07 -6.34
C TYR A 75 -6.63 7.59 -7.26
N SER A 76 -6.71 7.98 -8.53
CA SER A 76 -5.79 7.58 -9.58
C SER A 76 -5.11 8.79 -10.20
N SER A 77 -3.88 8.61 -10.70
CA SER A 77 -3.20 9.59 -11.57
C SER A 77 -3.83 9.73 -12.96
N GLY A 78 -4.71 8.80 -13.34
CA GLY A 78 -5.07 8.52 -14.73
C GLY A 78 -3.96 7.73 -15.45
N GLU A 79 -4.27 7.27 -16.67
CA GLU A 79 -3.33 6.50 -17.49
C GLU A 79 -2.16 7.35 -17.98
N ILE A 80 -0.95 6.81 -17.80
CA ILE A 80 0.31 7.42 -18.21
C ILE A 80 0.96 6.51 -19.25
N ASP A 81 1.09 7.01 -20.48
CA ASP A 81 1.78 6.30 -21.56
C ASP A 81 3.30 6.29 -21.34
N VAL A 82 3.82 5.17 -20.84
CA VAL A 82 5.24 4.96 -20.57
C VAL A 82 6.06 4.66 -21.81
N SER A 83 5.43 4.38 -22.97
CA SER A 83 6.18 4.19 -24.24
C SER A 83 6.87 5.48 -24.69
N LYS A 84 6.28 6.63 -24.36
CA LYS A 84 6.84 7.95 -24.62
C LYS A 84 8.09 8.24 -23.80
N SER A 85 8.22 7.64 -22.62
CA SER A 85 9.38 7.81 -21.74
C SER A 85 9.45 6.73 -20.67
N GLN A 86 10.30 5.72 -20.86
CA GLN A 86 10.59 4.69 -19.85
C GLN A 86 11.14 5.26 -18.54
N LYS A 87 11.65 6.50 -18.56
CA LYS A 87 12.09 7.22 -17.35
C LYS A 87 10.97 7.40 -16.34
N ILE A 88 9.71 7.42 -16.78
CA ILE A 88 8.55 7.54 -15.88
C ILE A 88 8.47 6.32 -14.95
N LEU A 89 8.60 5.11 -15.50
CA LEU A 89 8.57 3.88 -14.70
C LEU A 89 9.71 3.87 -13.67
N VAL A 90 10.94 4.15 -14.12
CA VAL A 90 12.12 4.21 -13.23
C VAL A 90 11.93 5.26 -12.15
N ARG A 91 11.40 6.44 -12.50
CA ARG A 91 11.13 7.51 -11.55
C ARG A 91 10.06 7.13 -10.55
N ALA A 92 8.95 6.51 -10.99
CA ALA A 92 7.88 6.07 -10.09
C ALA A 92 8.40 5.02 -9.08
N SER A 93 9.12 4.00 -9.56
CA SER A 93 9.72 2.98 -8.70
C SER A 93 10.73 3.58 -7.72
N SER A 94 11.62 4.47 -8.21
CA SER A 94 12.62 5.13 -7.37
C SER A 94 11.96 6.03 -6.32
N SER A 95 10.89 6.74 -6.68
CA SER A 95 10.14 7.57 -5.73
C SER A 95 9.60 6.73 -4.57
N TYR A 96 9.00 5.57 -4.84
CA TYR A 96 8.51 4.70 -3.77
C TYR A 96 9.63 4.19 -2.85
N MET A 97 10.81 3.89 -3.41
CA MET A 97 11.97 3.46 -2.62
C MET A 97 12.55 4.59 -1.75
N LEU A 98 12.39 5.84 -2.16
CA LEU A 98 12.94 7.01 -1.48
C LEU A 98 11.93 7.68 -0.52
N MET A 99 10.64 7.37 -0.64
CA MET A 99 9.60 7.88 0.25
C MET A 99 9.82 7.38 1.68
N ARG A 100 9.60 8.27 2.64
CA ARG A 100 9.61 7.90 4.06
C ARG A 100 8.37 7.08 4.38
N ASP A 101 8.38 6.37 5.51
CA ASP A 101 7.21 5.60 5.97
C ASP A 101 5.93 6.46 6.05
N GLU A 102 6.06 7.72 6.46
CA GLU A 102 4.96 8.70 6.52
C GLU A 102 4.37 9.00 5.13
N ASP A 103 5.25 9.15 4.14
CA ASP A 103 4.91 9.44 2.73
C ASP A 103 4.31 8.20 2.05
N LEU A 104 4.65 7.01 2.57
CA LEU A 104 4.01 5.73 2.22
C LEU A 104 2.71 5.49 2.98
N GLY A 105 2.32 6.38 3.90
CA GLY A 105 1.04 6.35 4.59
C GLY A 105 1.04 5.60 5.92
N LEU A 106 2.20 5.23 6.46
CA LEU A 106 2.28 4.79 7.85
C LEU A 106 1.97 5.95 8.79
N ASP A 107 1.45 5.60 9.97
CA ASP A 107 1.15 6.58 11.01
C ASP A 107 2.44 7.00 11.71
N PRO A 108 2.79 8.31 11.75
CA PRO A 108 4.02 8.77 12.39
C PRO A 108 3.97 8.73 13.92
N VAL A 109 2.77 8.63 14.51
CA VAL A 109 2.58 8.74 15.95
C VAL A 109 2.70 7.38 16.63
N THR A 110 2.22 6.34 15.96
CA THR A 110 2.21 4.98 16.51
C THR A 110 3.51 4.26 16.21
N ASN A 111 4.09 3.72 17.26
CA ASN A 111 5.31 2.94 17.23
C ASN A 111 4.98 1.45 17.38
N PHE A 112 5.86 0.59 16.88
CA PHE A 112 5.77 -0.86 17.02
C PHE A 112 7.04 -1.38 17.69
N ASP A 113 6.91 -2.11 18.80
CA ASP A 113 8.06 -2.69 19.49
C ASP A 113 8.38 -4.13 19.03
N SER A 114 9.50 -4.67 19.51
CA SER A 114 9.93 -6.04 19.25
C SER A 114 8.97 -7.10 19.78
N ASP A 115 8.12 -6.75 20.75
CA ASP A 115 7.14 -7.65 21.36
C ASP A 115 5.82 -7.68 20.58
N GLY A 116 5.75 -6.93 19.48
CA GLY A 116 4.59 -6.89 18.61
C GLY A 116 3.48 -5.94 19.06
N ARG A 117 3.79 -5.02 19.98
CA ARG A 117 2.82 -4.06 20.54
C ARG A 117 2.89 -2.75 19.81
N TYR A 118 1.72 -2.16 19.60
CA TYR A 118 1.59 -0.80 19.10
C TYR A 118 1.42 0.15 20.28
N PHE A 119 2.09 1.30 20.26
CA PHE A 119 1.97 2.30 21.31
C PHE A 119 2.15 3.71 20.77
N VAL A 120 1.53 4.68 21.43
CA VAL A 120 1.80 6.10 21.21
C VAL A 120 2.62 6.66 22.36
N THR A 121 3.45 7.63 22.03
CA THR A 121 4.36 8.27 22.97
C THR A 121 3.83 9.65 23.30
N VAL A 122 3.42 9.87 24.56
CA VAL A 122 2.85 11.14 25.01
C VAL A 122 3.81 11.81 25.99
N PRO A 123 4.15 13.11 25.80
CA PRO A 123 4.94 13.84 26.78
C PRO A 123 4.21 13.92 28.12
N ASN A 124 4.86 13.51 29.21
CA ASN A 124 4.31 13.59 30.56
C ASN A 124 5.25 14.41 31.47
N SER A 125 4.83 15.64 31.81
CA SER A 125 5.68 16.64 32.46
C SER A 125 7.03 16.85 31.74
N LYS A 126 7.89 17.77 32.19
CA LYS A 126 9.02 18.25 31.37
C LYS A 126 10.12 17.21 31.07
N GLU A 127 10.10 16.04 31.72
CA GLU A 127 11.22 15.08 31.65
C GLU A 127 10.81 13.60 31.49
N SER A 128 9.51 13.26 31.51
CA SER A 128 9.08 11.86 31.37
C SER A 128 8.21 11.66 30.13
N VAL A 129 8.27 10.45 29.59
CA VAL A 129 7.55 10.05 28.39
C VAL A 129 6.67 8.87 28.76
N GLU A 130 5.36 9.02 28.55
CA GLU A 130 4.38 7.97 28.81
C GLU A 130 4.09 7.19 27.52
N LYS A 131 4.07 5.86 27.63
CA LYS A 131 3.68 4.99 26.52
C LYS A 131 2.26 4.50 26.76
N ILE A 132 1.38 4.73 25.79
CA ILE A 132 0.00 4.26 25.83
C ILE A 132 -0.15 3.18 24.77
N ASP A 133 -0.54 1.97 25.20
CA ASP A 133 -0.78 0.85 24.30
C ASP A 133 -1.96 1.12 23.38
N VAL A 134 -1.76 0.83 22.10
CA VAL A 134 -2.76 0.88 21.05
C VAL A 134 -3.11 -0.54 20.65
N TYR A 135 -4.39 -0.87 20.65
CA TYR A 135 -4.90 -2.15 20.15
C TYR A 135 -5.38 -1.97 18.71
N PRO A 136 -4.57 -2.31 17.69
CA PRO A 136 -4.86 -1.97 16.30
C PRO A 136 -5.86 -2.95 15.65
N LEU A 137 -6.78 -3.53 16.40
CA LEU A 137 -7.74 -4.47 15.82
C LEU A 137 -8.82 -3.68 15.06
N PRO A 138 -8.98 -3.88 13.73
CA PRO A 138 -10.06 -3.24 13.00
C PRO A 138 -11.41 -3.67 13.59
N VAL A 139 -12.28 -2.69 13.86
CA VAL A 139 -13.65 -2.94 14.35
C VAL A 139 -14.45 -3.80 13.37
N ALA A 140 -14.18 -3.67 12.07
CA ALA A 140 -14.76 -4.50 11.03
C ALA A 140 -13.70 -4.92 10.00
N ARG A 141 -13.82 -6.15 9.51
CA ARG A 141 -13.02 -6.72 8.42
C ARG A 141 -13.94 -7.37 7.39
N PRO A 142 -14.62 -6.59 6.54
CA PRO A 142 -15.48 -7.16 5.51
C PRO A 142 -14.67 -8.04 4.56
N GLU A 143 -15.00 -9.33 4.49
CA GLU A 143 -14.32 -10.30 3.62
C GLU A 143 -14.69 -10.11 2.15
N THR A 144 -15.84 -9.47 1.89
CA THR A 144 -16.33 -9.13 0.55
C THR A 144 -16.71 -7.66 0.50
N LYS A 145 -16.02 -6.89 -0.36
CA LYS A 145 -16.44 -5.53 -0.72
C LYS A 145 -17.60 -5.62 -1.70
N VAL A 146 -18.82 -5.80 -1.20
CA VAL A 146 -20.04 -5.64 -1.99
C VAL A 146 -20.43 -4.17 -1.94
N SER A 147 -19.95 -3.39 -2.89
CA SER A 147 -20.53 -2.08 -3.19
C SER A 147 -21.56 -2.30 -4.30
N ARG A 148 -22.84 -2.04 -4.02
CA ARG A 148 -23.79 -1.74 -5.10
C ARG A 148 -23.47 -0.32 -5.56
N GLY A 149 -22.56 -0.19 -6.52
CA GLY A 149 -22.30 1.11 -7.14
C GLY A 149 -23.60 1.62 -7.76
N ASN A 150 -24.03 2.81 -7.38
CA ASN A 150 -25.06 3.49 -8.16
C ASN A 150 -24.39 3.92 -9.47
N THR A 151 -24.97 3.45 -10.57
CA THR A 151 -24.62 3.86 -11.94
C THR A 151 -25.52 5.03 -12.34
#